data_AF-A0A417C9Y6-F1
#
_entry.id   AF-A0A417C9Y6-F1
#
_cell.length_a   1.000
_cell.length_b   1.000
_cell.length_c   1.000
_cell.angle_alpha   90.00
_cell.angle_beta   90.00
_cell.angle_gamma   90.00
#
_symmetry.space_group_name_H-M   'P 1'
#
loop_
_entity.id
_entity.type
_entity.pdbx_description
1 polymer ?
#
loop_
_entity_poly.entity_id
_entity_poly.type
_entity_poly.pdbx_seq_one_letter_code
_entity_poly.pdbx_strand_id
1 'polypeptide(L)'
;THNLHNFSELEDRIALLHMQQKEVNTSVVSLESQIRHLREMLKYAEQYQKNKIYDDHYKSSKDPDRYFRKYESQIILFAGAEHILQENGINLKHLNSNKLQEQIADLISRKESLNTQYVSFKQEIKELELIHQNLSKYLKQDAPEIQRSSHNQLPSL
;
A
#
# COMPACT_ATOMS: atom_id res chain seq x y z
N THR A 1 -4.04 -0.75 -29.18
CA THR A 1 -4.30 0.57 -29.80
C THR A 1 -5.67 1.02 -29.33
N HIS A 2 -5.73 1.92 -28.34
CA HIS A 2 -7.00 2.41 -27.82
C HIS A 2 -7.54 3.49 -28.75
N ASN A 3 -8.60 3.14 -29.47
CA ASN A 3 -9.35 3.97 -30.41
C ASN A 3 -10.25 4.91 -29.59
N LEU A 4 -9.69 6.00 -29.06
CA LEU A 4 -10.46 7.07 -28.41
C LEU A 4 -11.01 7.97 -29.52
N HIS A 5 -12.32 7.98 -29.69
CA HIS A 5 -12.98 8.57 -30.86
C HIS A 5 -13.52 9.98 -30.62
N ASN A 6 -13.55 10.47 -29.37
CA ASN A 6 -13.93 11.84 -29.04
C ASN A 6 -13.37 12.31 -27.67
N PHE A 7 -13.50 13.61 -27.41
CA PHE A 7 -12.98 14.29 -26.22
C PHE A 7 -13.59 13.79 -24.90
N SER A 8 -14.88 13.45 -24.90
CA SER A 8 -15.58 12.91 -23.72
C SER A 8 -15.00 11.56 -23.30
N GLU A 9 -14.78 10.65 -24.27
CA GLU A 9 -14.19 9.33 -24.00
C GLU A 9 -12.77 9.43 -23.40
N LEU A 10 -11.99 10.44 -23.82
CA LEU A 10 -10.66 10.70 -23.27
C LEU A 10 -10.74 11.18 -21.81
N GLU A 11 -11.65 12.11 -21.50
CA GLU A 11 -11.87 12.60 -20.14
C GLU A 11 -12.39 11.51 -19.20
N ASP A 12 -13.36 10.72 -19.67
CA ASP A 12 -13.92 9.58 -18.94
C ASP A 12 -12.84 8.54 -18.62
N ARG A 13 -11.93 8.27 -19.58
CA ARG A 13 -10.81 7.35 -19.38
C ARG A 13 -9.81 7.87 -18.35
N ILE A 14 -9.45 9.15 -18.40
CA ILE A 14 -8.56 9.78 -17.42
C ILE A 14 -9.18 9.70 -16.02
N ALA A 15 -10.47 10.03 -15.89
CA ALA A 15 -11.20 9.97 -14.63
C ALA A 15 -11.26 8.53 -14.06
N LEU A 16 -11.52 7.54 -14.92
CA LEU A 16 -11.50 6.12 -14.55
C LEU A 16 -10.13 5.69 -14.03
N LEU A 17 -9.04 6.04 -14.74
CA LEU A 17 -7.68 5.70 -14.33
C LEU A 17 -7.29 6.35 -13.00
N HIS A 18 -7.70 7.59 -12.74
CA HIS A 18 -7.51 8.23 -11.44
C HIS A 18 -8.25 7.49 -10.32
N MET A 19 -9.50 7.05 -10.58
CA MET A 19 -10.26 6.26 -9.61
C MET A 19 -9.56 4.93 -9.30
N GLN A 20 -9.12 4.21 -10.34
CA GLN A 20 -8.37 2.95 -10.20
C GLN A 20 -7.04 3.16 -9.47
N GLN A 21 -6.32 4.25 -9.76
CA GLN A 21 -5.08 4.60 -9.09
C GLN A 21 -5.29 4.83 -7.58
N LYS A 22 -6.37 5.51 -7.20
CA LYS A 22 -6.73 5.74 -5.79
C LYS A 22 -7.08 4.44 -5.07
N GLU A 23 -7.80 3.55 -5.72
CA GLU A 23 -8.15 2.22 -5.19
C GLU A 23 -6.91 1.34 -4.97
N VAL A 24 -6.03 1.27 -5.97
CA VAL A 24 -4.75 0.54 -5.87
C VAL A 24 -3.89 1.11 -4.74
N ASN A 25 -3.78 2.44 -4.63
CA ASN A 25 -3.01 3.08 -3.55
C ASN A 25 -3.56 2.72 -2.16
N THR A 26 -4.88 2.71 -1.99
CA THR A 26 -5.54 2.29 -0.75
C THR A 26 -5.19 0.83 -0.40
N SER A 27 -5.19 -0.03 -1.41
CA SER A 27 -4.81 -1.44 -1.26
C SER A 27 -3.33 -1.61 -0.88
N VAL A 28 -2.42 -0.85 -1.50
CA VAL A 28 -0.99 -0.87 -1.17
C VAL A 28 -0.77 -0.46 0.29
N VAL A 29 -1.36 0.65 0.75
CA VAL A 29 -1.23 1.12 2.14
C VAL A 29 -1.76 0.08 3.14
N SER A 30 -2.88 -0.58 2.82
CA SER A 30 -3.42 -1.66 3.65
C SER A 30 -2.46 -2.84 3.76
N LEU A 31 -1.88 -3.29 2.63
CA LEU A 31 -0.88 -4.37 2.62
C LEU A 31 0.36 -4.00 3.44
N GLU A 32 0.82 -2.76 3.37
CA GLU A 32 1.97 -2.32 4.19
C GLU A 32 1.68 -2.38 5.68
N SER A 33 0.46 -2.01 6.09
CA SER A 33 0.04 -2.15 7.49
C SER A 33 0.03 -3.61 7.93
N GLN A 34 -0.52 -4.51 7.10
CA GLN A 34 -0.55 -5.95 7.38
C GLN A 34 0.86 -6.55 7.46
N ILE A 35 1.76 -6.16 6.55
CA ILE A 35 3.17 -6.59 6.56
C ILE A 35 3.87 -6.13 7.83
N ARG A 36 3.68 -4.87 8.25
CA ARG A 36 4.28 -4.36 9.51
C ARG A 36 3.80 -5.17 10.71
N HIS A 37 2.49 -5.40 10.79
CA HIS A 37 1.89 -6.18 11.87
C HIS A 37 2.43 -7.62 11.91
N LEU A 38 2.47 -8.31 10.77
CA LEU A 38 3.00 -9.68 10.70
C LEU A 38 4.50 -9.74 11.03
N ARG A 39 5.29 -8.74 10.64
CA ARG A 39 6.71 -8.66 11.02
C ARG A 39 6.90 -8.51 12.53
N GLU A 40 6.04 -7.75 13.17
CA GLU A 40 6.03 -7.63 14.63
C GLU A 40 5.67 -8.98 15.27
N MET A 41 4.64 -9.66 14.78
CA MET A 41 4.28 -11.00 15.26
C MET A 41 5.40 -12.02 15.04
N LEU A 42 6.09 -11.98 13.91
CA LEU A 42 7.24 -12.83 13.63
C LEU A 42 8.37 -12.59 14.63
N LYS A 43 8.70 -11.32 14.92
CA LYS A 43 9.71 -10.96 15.92
C LYS A 43 9.39 -11.57 17.28
N TYR A 44 8.14 -11.44 17.74
CA TYR A 44 7.72 -12.02 19.02
C TYR A 44 7.68 -13.55 18.98
N ALA A 45 7.28 -14.15 17.85
CA ALA A 45 7.32 -15.60 17.66
C ALA A 45 8.75 -16.16 17.80
N GLU A 46 9.71 -15.52 17.15
CA GLU A 46 11.14 -15.87 17.26
C GLU A 46 11.66 -15.68 18.69
N GLN A 47 11.28 -14.59 19.35
CA GLN A 47 11.65 -14.31 20.74
C GLN A 47 11.06 -15.35 21.71
N TYR A 48 9.81 -15.73 21.53
CA TYR A 48 9.14 -16.78 22.30
C TYR A 48 9.88 -18.11 22.13
N GLN A 49 10.11 -18.53 20.89
CA GLN A 49 10.77 -19.80 20.58
C GLN A 49 12.21 -19.85 21.12
N LYS A 50 12.99 -18.78 20.92
CA LYS A 50 14.38 -18.68 21.37
C LYS A 50 14.51 -18.74 22.89
N ASN A 51 13.58 -18.12 23.62
CA ASN A 51 13.68 -17.99 25.07
C ASN A 51 12.91 -19.07 25.85
N LYS A 52 12.10 -19.89 25.17
CA LYS A 52 11.29 -20.95 25.80
C LYS A 52 12.09 -21.88 26.71
N ILE A 53 13.32 -22.22 26.32
CA ILE A 53 14.18 -23.11 27.12
C ILE A 53 14.52 -22.55 28.51
N TYR A 54 14.65 -21.24 28.64
CA TYR A 54 14.95 -20.60 29.93
C TYR A 54 13.74 -20.63 30.86
N ASP A 55 12.54 -20.43 30.30
CA ASP A 55 11.29 -20.54 31.05
C ASP A 55 11.00 -21.99 31.48
N ASP A 56 11.18 -22.96 30.56
CA ASP A 56 11.03 -24.39 30.85
C ASP A 56 11.99 -24.83 31.99
N HIS A 57 13.24 -24.35 31.96
CA HIS A 57 14.22 -24.63 33.02
C HIS A 57 13.96 -23.87 34.32
N TYR A 58 13.46 -22.63 34.25
CA TYR A 58 13.06 -21.87 35.43
C TYR A 58 11.93 -22.60 36.19
N LYS A 59 10.90 -23.05 35.47
CA LYS A 59 9.76 -23.80 36.02
C LYS A 59 10.15 -25.15 36.62
N SER A 60 11.24 -25.76 36.15
CA SER A 60 11.75 -27.06 36.63
C SER A 60 12.97 -26.94 37.56
N SER A 61 13.44 -25.73 37.87
CA SER A 61 14.62 -25.49 38.69
C SER A 61 14.37 -25.87 40.16
N LYS A 62 15.37 -26.48 40.80
CA LYS A 62 15.36 -26.73 42.25
C LYS A 62 15.48 -25.44 43.08
N ASP A 63 16.07 -24.40 42.49
CA ASP A 63 16.22 -23.07 43.07
C ASP A 63 15.80 -22.04 42.00
N PRO A 64 14.49 -21.71 41.92
CA PRO A 64 13.97 -20.79 40.92
C PRO A 64 14.53 -19.38 41.07
N ASP A 65 14.70 -18.88 42.30
CA ASP A 65 15.17 -17.51 42.55
C ASP A 65 16.59 -17.29 42.03
N ARG A 66 17.50 -18.22 42.32
CA ARG A 66 18.86 -18.17 41.80
C ARG A 66 18.89 -18.29 40.28
N TYR A 67 18.04 -19.15 39.71
CA TYR A 67 17.96 -19.32 38.27
C TYR A 67 17.44 -18.04 37.59
N PHE A 68 16.39 -17.44 38.14
CA PHE A 68 15.80 -16.20 37.65
C PHE A 68 16.83 -15.09 37.61
N ARG A 69 17.57 -14.83 38.71
CA ARG A 69 18.61 -13.79 38.73
C ARG A 69 19.69 -13.98 37.67
N LYS A 70 19.96 -15.22 37.25
CA LYS A 70 20.95 -15.54 36.22
C LYS A 70 20.42 -15.33 34.80
N TYR A 71 19.12 -15.56 34.57
CA TYR A 71 18.48 -15.58 33.25
C TYR A 71 17.26 -14.65 33.16
N GLU A 72 17.25 -13.60 33.99
CA GLU A 72 16.12 -12.69 34.18
C GLU A 72 15.65 -12.11 32.84
N SER A 73 16.59 -11.58 32.05
CA SER A 73 16.29 -11.00 30.74
C SER A 73 15.61 -12.00 29.80
N GLN A 74 16.06 -13.26 29.75
CA GLN A 74 15.48 -14.27 28.87
C GLN A 74 14.07 -14.66 29.30
N ILE A 75 13.85 -14.81 30.61
CA ILE A 75 12.55 -15.16 31.18
C ILE A 75 11.54 -14.03 30.96
N ILE A 76 11.95 -12.77 31.18
CA ILE A 76 11.10 -11.60 30.92
C ILE A 76 10.79 -11.46 29.43
N LEU A 77 11.79 -11.64 28.55
CA LEU A 77 11.58 -11.59 27.10
C LEU A 77 10.66 -12.71 26.62
N PHE A 78 10.74 -13.91 27.21
CA PHE A 78 9.82 -15.01 26.93
C PHE A 78 8.38 -14.63 27.31
N ALA A 79 8.15 -14.23 28.56
CA ALA A 79 6.82 -13.88 29.07
C ALA A 79 6.21 -12.69 28.30
N GLY A 80 7.01 -11.68 27.98
CA GLY A 80 6.57 -10.55 27.17
C GLY A 80 6.17 -10.96 25.75
N ALA A 81 6.93 -11.85 25.12
CA ALA A 81 6.57 -12.38 23.80
C ALA A 81 5.31 -13.26 23.85
N GLU A 82 5.19 -14.08 24.89
CA GLU A 82 4.00 -14.90 25.15
C GLU A 82 2.74 -14.03 25.21
N HIS A 83 2.77 -12.97 26.02
CA HIS A 83 1.66 -12.03 26.19
C HIS A 83 1.24 -11.37 24.88
N ILE A 84 2.20 -10.76 24.15
CA ILE A 84 1.90 -10.05 22.90
C ILE A 84 1.30 -10.99 21.85
N LEU A 85 1.83 -12.20 21.71
CA LEU A 85 1.30 -13.18 20.76
C LEU A 85 -0.14 -13.57 21.12
N GLN A 86 -0.43 -13.80 22.41
CA GLN A 86 -1.77 -14.15 22.88
C GLN A 86 -2.77 -13.00 22.71
N GLU A 87 -2.39 -11.76 23.01
CA GLU A 87 -3.24 -10.58 22.78
C GLU A 87 -3.61 -10.41 21.30
N ASN A 88 -2.72 -10.82 20.39
CA ASN A 88 -2.97 -10.82 18.95
C ASN A 88 -3.64 -12.11 18.46
N GLY A 89 -4.20 -12.93 19.35
CA GLY A 89 -4.97 -14.12 19.02
C GLY A 89 -4.15 -15.30 18.48
N ILE A 90 -2.82 -15.28 18.64
CA ILE A 90 -1.94 -16.35 18.15
C ILE A 90 -1.96 -17.51 19.16
N ASN A 91 -2.34 -18.70 18.68
CA ASN A 91 -2.27 -19.92 19.47
C ASN A 91 -0.84 -20.45 19.52
N LEU A 92 -0.20 -20.32 20.69
CA LEU A 92 1.18 -20.72 20.92
C LEU A 92 1.45 -22.22 20.72
N LYS A 93 0.45 -23.08 20.91
CA LYS A 93 0.60 -24.54 20.65
C LYS A 93 0.80 -24.85 19.17
N HIS A 94 0.35 -23.96 18.30
CA HIS A 94 0.45 -24.08 16.84
C HIS A 94 1.26 -22.92 16.24
N LEU A 95 2.10 -22.27 17.05
CA LEU A 95 2.96 -21.18 16.58
C LEU A 95 3.93 -21.70 15.52
N ASN A 96 3.86 -21.11 14.33
CA ASN A 96 4.72 -21.46 13.21
C ASN A 96 5.29 -20.18 12.57
N SER A 97 6.54 -19.87 12.91
CA SER A 97 7.27 -18.71 12.39
C SER A 97 7.48 -18.77 10.88
N ASN A 98 7.66 -19.97 10.31
CA ASN A 98 7.80 -20.14 8.85
C ASN A 98 6.50 -19.73 8.15
N LYS A 99 5.34 -20.11 8.69
CA LYS A 99 4.04 -19.71 8.14
C LYS A 99 3.82 -18.19 8.21
N LEU A 100 4.37 -17.50 9.21
CA LEU A 100 4.36 -16.03 9.27
C LEU A 100 5.28 -15.42 8.20
N GLN A 101 6.47 -15.99 8.00
CA GLN A 101 7.40 -15.57 6.95
C GLN A 101 6.81 -15.75 5.55
N GLU A 102 6.17 -16.88 5.27
CA GLU A 102 5.46 -17.17 4.02
C GLU A 102 4.37 -16.13 3.76
N GLN A 103 3.50 -15.86 4.74
CA GLN A 103 2.46 -14.84 4.62
C GLN A 103 3.05 -13.44 4.34
N ILE A 104 4.15 -13.08 5.01
CA ILE A 104 4.84 -11.80 4.75
C ILE A 104 5.34 -11.75 3.30
N ALA A 105 5.95 -12.83 2.81
CA ALA A 105 6.46 -12.90 1.44
C ALA A 105 5.33 -12.77 0.40
N ASP A 106 4.21 -13.45 0.62
CA ASP A 106 3.02 -13.37 -0.23
C ASP A 106 2.45 -11.95 -0.29
N LEU A 107 2.33 -11.27 0.86
CA LEU A 107 1.84 -9.90 0.91
C LEU A 107 2.82 -8.92 0.22
N ILE A 108 4.12 -9.14 0.35
CA ILE A 108 5.14 -8.35 -0.35
C ILE A 108 4.99 -8.52 -1.86
N SER A 109 4.88 -9.76 -2.35
CA SER A 109 4.69 -10.05 -3.77
C SER A 109 3.41 -9.40 -4.33
N ARG A 110 2.30 -9.50 -3.59
CA ARG A 110 1.05 -8.83 -3.96
C ARG A 110 1.20 -7.30 -4.00
N LYS A 111 1.93 -6.73 -3.03
CA LYS A 111 2.20 -5.28 -2.99
C LYS A 111 3.02 -4.83 -4.19
N GLU A 112 4.05 -5.59 -4.57
CA GLU A 112 4.89 -5.29 -5.74
C GLU A 112 4.10 -5.35 -7.05
N SER A 113 3.20 -6.34 -7.18
CA SER A 113 2.27 -6.42 -8.32
C SER A 113 1.35 -5.20 -8.40
N LEU A 114 0.74 -4.79 -7.28
CA LEU A 114 -0.12 -3.60 -7.24
C LEU A 114 0.66 -2.31 -7.51
N ASN A 115 1.89 -2.20 -7.01
CA ASN A 115 2.72 -1.04 -7.26
C ASN A 115 3.12 -0.93 -8.75
N THR A 116 3.31 -2.06 -9.42
CA THR A 116 3.52 -2.11 -10.88
C THR A 116 2.30 -1.56 -11.63
N GLN A 117 1.08 -1.98 -11.24
CA GLN A 117 -0.17 -1.46 -11.81
C GLN A 117 -0.35 0.04 -11.52
N TYR A 118 -0.01 0.50 -10.32
CA TYR A 118 -0.05 1.91 -9.96
C TYR A 118 0.86 2.76 -10.87
N VAL A 119 2.08 2.29 -11.12
CA VAL A 119 3.04 2.96 -12.00
C VAL A 119 2.53 2.99 -13.45
N SER A 120 1.94 1.90 -13.96
CA SER A 120 1.37 1.90 -15.31
C SER A 120 0.20 2.87 -15.44
N PHE A 121 -0.71 2.94 -14.47
CA PHE A 121 -1.79 3.94 -14.49
C PHE A 121 -1.25 5.37 -14.48
N LYS A 122 -0.21 5.65 -13.68
CA LYS A 122 0.43 6.96 -13.67
C LYS A 122 1.02 7.35 -15.03
N GLN A 123 1.60 6.39 -15.75
CA GLN A 123 2.12 6.61 -17.11
C GLN A 123 0.99 6.87 -18.10
N GLU A 124 -0.05 6.02 -18.10
CA GLU A 124 -1.20 6.16 -19.00
C GLU A 124 -1.93 7.49 -18.78
N ILE A 125 -2.20 7.88 -17.53
CA ILE A 125 -2.80 9.18 -17.20
C ILE A 125 -1.98 10.32 -17.82
N LYS A 126 -0.65 10.31 -17.63
CA LYS A 126 0.24 11.37 -18.14
C LYS A 126 0.21 11.44 -19.67
N GLU A 127 0.14 10.31 -20.36
CA GLU A 127 0.04 10.26 -21.81
C GLU A 127 -1.30 10.81 -22.30
N LEU A 128 -2.40 10.41 -21.67
CA LEU A 128 -3.75 10.87 -22.01
C LEU A 128 -3.95 12.36 -21.71
N GLU A 129 -3.41 12.87 -20.60
CA GLU A 129 -3.40 14.30 -20.28
C GLU A 129 -2.62 15.12 -21.32
N LEU A 130 -1.49 14.59 -21.82
CA LEU A 130 -0.73 15.24 -22.88
C LEU A 130 -1.52 15.28 -24.20
N ILE A 131 -2.19 14.17 -24.55
CA ILE A 131 -3.07 14.10 -25.73
C ILE A 131 -4.22 15.11 -25.60
N HIS A 132 -4.86 15.17 -24.43
CA HIS A 132 -5.95 16.11 -24.12
C HIS A 132 -5.51 17.57 -24.26
N GLN A 133 -4.34 17.91 -23.73
CA GLN A 133 -3.74 19.25 -23.87
C GLN A 133 -3.42 19.60 -25.32
N ASN A 134 -2.87 18.66 -26.10
CA ASN A 134 -2.55 18.89 -27.50
C ASN A 134 -3.82 19.10 -28.34
N LEU A 135 -4.82 18.23 -28.19
CA LEU A 135 -6.14 18.38 -28.85
C LEU A 135 -6.79 19.71 -28.50
N SER A 136 -6.77 20.09 -27.22
CA SER A 136 -7.33 21.36 -26.74
C SER A 136 -6.65 22.57 -27.37
N LYS A 137 -5.35 22.52 -27.65
CA LYS A 137 -4.61 23.61 -28.32
C LYS A 137 -4.98 23.72 -29.80
N TYR A 138 -5.02 22.59 -30.52
CA TYR A 138 -5.40 22.57 -31.93
C TYR A 138 -6.81 23.12 -32.15
N LEU A 139 -7.80 22.65 -31.37
CA LEU A 139 -9.19 23.10 -31.50
C LEU A 139 -9.39 24.59 -31.16
N LYS A 140 -8.53 25.19 -30.32
CA LYS A 140 -8.57 26.63 -30.01
C LYS A 140 -7.91 27.50 -31.09
N GLN A 141 -7.05 26.93 -31.93
CA GLN A 141 -6.38 27.64 -33.01
C GLN A 141 -7.28 27.85 -34.25
N ASP A 142 -8.28 26.99 -34.44
CA ASP A 142 -9.22 27.02 -35.59
C ASP A 142 -10.50 27.86 -35.33
N ALA A 143 -10.59 28.59 -34.21
CA ALA A 143 -11.67 29.55 -34.02
C ALA A 143 -11.33 30.84 -34.78
N PRO A 144 -12.02 31.19 -35.89
CA PRO A 144 -11.80 32.48 -36.53
C PRO A 144 -12.14 33.58 -35.52
N GLU A 145 -11.20 34.50 -35.28
CA GLU A 145 -11.54 35.80 -34.74
C GLU A 145 -12.55 36.43 -35.71
N ILE A 146 -13.83 36.33 -35.39
CA ILE A 146 -14.85 37.13 -36.05
C ILE A 146 -14.58 38.57 -35.60
N GLN A 147 -13.71 39.25 -36.34
CA GLN A 147 -13.64 40.71 -36.35
C GLN A 147 -15.02 41.17 -36.80
N ARG A 148 -15.87 41.54 -35.82
CA ARG A 148 -17.10 42.27 -36.08
C ARG A 148 -16.66 43.63 -36.61
N SER A 149 -16.57 43.76 -37.93
CA SER A 149 -16.34 45.02 -38.59
C SER A 149 -17.55 45.91 -38.33
N SER A 150 -17.34 46.92 -37.48
CA SER A 150 -18.26 48.03 -37.27
C SER A 150 -18.30 48.90 -38.53
N HIS A 151 -19.09 48.49 -39.52
CA HIS A 151 -19.44 49.35 -40.63
C HIS A 151 -20.87 49.11 -41.05
N ASN A 152 -21.78 49.90 -40.46
CA ASN A 152 -23.03 50.33 -41.08
C ASN A 152 -23.67 51.39 -40.19
N GLN A 153 -23.32 52.66 -40.39
CA GLN A 153 -24.28 53.76 -40.21
C GLN A 153 -24.09 54.76 -41.36
N LEU A 154 -25.13 54.86 -42.19
CA LEU A 154 -25.29 55.76 -43.33
C LEU A 154 -25.40 57.23 -42.88
N PRO A 155 -25.06 58.20 -43.75
CA PRO A 155 -25.15 59.63 -43.43
C PRO A 155 -26.59 60.12 -43.42
N SER A 156 -26.95 60.86 -42.39
CA SER A 156 -28.24 61.55 -42.24
C SER A 156 -28.30 62.80 -43.14
N LEU A 157 -29.37 62.90 -43.93
CA LEU A 157 -29.85 64.12 -44.61
C LEU A 157 -30.71 64.96 -43.65
#